data_AF-A0A6B1CRR1-F1
#
_entry.id   AF-A0A6B1CRR1-F1
#
_cell.length_a   1.000
_cell.length_b   1.000
_cell.length_c   1.000
_cell.angle_alpha   90.00
_cell.angle_beta   90.00
_cell.angle_gamma   90.00
#
_symmetry.space_group_name_H-M   'P 1'
#
loop_
_entity.id
_entity.type
_entity.pdbx_description
1 polymer ?
#
loop_
_entity_poly.entity_id
_entity_poly.type
_entity_poly.pdbx_seq_one_letter_code
_entity_poly.pdbx_strand_id
1 'polypeptide(L)'
;MISAEQLRTFEKRGAVTIDTPLTTKEIAAAAAAIDALLPFQTAEPGQAPRFRYGATCNYYEPTLLDLIQHPFFEEVAKRVLRADAIRFFQTAILASYPHPESEFSYDQHTDIQYSLEDWAATPRRIV
;
A
#
# COMPACT_ATOMS: atom_id res chain seq x y z
N MET A 1 15.47 5.54 -5.55
CA MET A 1 14.84 6.54 -6.43
C MET A 1 14.32 5.82 -7.67
N ILE A 2 13.09 6.11 -8.13
CA ILE A 2 12.54 5.49 -9.35
C ILE A 2 13.33 5.88 -10.60
N SER A 3 13.64 4.91 -11.47
CA SER A 3 14.37 5.12 -12.71
C SER A 3 13.48 5.71 -13.82
N ALA A 4 14.09 6.30 -14.85
CA ALA A 4 13.34 6.82 -16.00
C ALA A 4 12.59 5.70 -16.75
N GLU A 5 13.14 4.49 -16.79
CA GLU A 5 12.48 3.33 -17.39
C GLU A 5 11.28 2.85 -16.58
N GLN A 6 11.42 2.80 -15.25
CA GLN A 6 10.32 2.48 -14.35
C GLN A 6 9.20 3.53 -14.46
N LEU A 7 9.55 4.81 -14.57
CA LEU A 7 8.57 5.89 -14.77
C LEU A 7 7.81 5.72 -16.10
N ARG A 8 8.50 5.45 -17.20
CA ARG A 8 7.85 5.15 -18.50
C ARG A 8 6.95 3.92 -18.42
N THR A 9 7.38 2.90 -17.68
CA THR A 9 6.59 1.68 -17.46
C THR A 9 5.30 1.98 -16.71
N PHE A 10 5.38 2.76 -15.63
CA PHE A 10 4.22 3.25 -14.90
C PHE A 10 3.30 4.06 -15.82
N GLU A 11 3.84 4.97 -16.62
CA GLU A 11 3.04 5.80 -17.53
C GLU A 11 2.26 5.00 -18.57
N LYS A 12 2.83 3.89 -19.04
CA LYS A 12 2.21 3.00 -20.03
C LYS A 12 1.23 2.00 -19.41
N ARG A 13 1.50 1.51 -18.20
CA ARG A 13 0.79 0.36 -17.60
C ARG A 13 -0.09 0.71 -16.40
N GLY A 14 0.03 1.91 -15.84
CA GLY A 14 -0.60 2.31 -14.59
C GLY A 14 0.03 1.71 -13.33
N ALA A 15 1.07 0.87 -13.47
CA ALA A 15 1.75 0.22 -12.34
C ALA A 15 3.21 -0.12 -12.69
N VAL A 16 4.07 -0.12 -11.68
CA VAL A 16 5.48 -0.54 -11.78
C VAL A 16 5.97 -1.12 -10.44
N THR A 17 6.81 -2.15 -10.49
CA THR A 17 7.50 -2.70 -9.32
C THR A 17 8.86 -2.04 -9.17
N ILE A 18 9.21 -1.68 -7.93
CA ILE A 18 10.45 -0.97 -7.60
C ILE A 18 11.07 -1.63 -6.38
N ASP A 19 12.36 -1.92 -6.45
CA ASP A 19 13.12 -2.34 -5.27
C ASP A 19 13.28 -1.15 -4.31
N THR A 20 12.88 -1.36 -3.06
CA THR A 20 12.98 -0.33 -2.01
C THR A 20 14.35 -0.37 -1.35
N PRO A 21 14.83 0.73 -0.77
CA PRO A 21 16.05 0.75 0.05
C PRO A 21 15.82 0.17 1.46
N LEU A 22 14.61 -0.31 1.76
CA LEU A 22 14.27 -0.88 3.05
C LEU A 22 15.15 -2.09 3.35
N THR A 23 15.69 -2.11 4.55
CA THR A 23 16.47 -3.21 5.07
C THR A 23 15.56 -4.36 5.50
N THR A 24 16.10 -5.58 5.51
CA THR A 24 15.41 -6.75 6.09
C THR A 24 14.96 -6.49 7.53
N LYS A 25 15.72 -5.69 8.30
CA LYS A 25 15.39 -5.34 9.68
C LYS A 25 14.15 -4.45 9.75
N GLU A 26 14.06 -3.42 8.90
CA GLU A 26 12.88 -2.54 8.85
C GLU A 26 11.63 -3.30 8.41
N ILE A 27 11.78 -4.18 7.41
CA ILE A 27 10.68 -5.05 6.95
C ILE A 27 10.21 -5.98 8.09
N ALA A 28 11.14 -6.63 8.79
CA ALA A 28 10.80 -7.52 9.90
C ALA A 28 10.14 -6.78 11.07
N ALA A 29 10.58 -5.55 11.39
CA ALA A 29 9.98 -4.73 12.43
C ALA A 29 8.54 -4.33 12.07
N ALA A 30 8.31 -3.89 10.83
CA ALA A 30 6.98 -3.56 10.35
C ALA A 30 6.03 -4.77 10.34
N ALA A 31 6.54 -5.94 9.94
CA ALA A 31 5.78 -7.19 9.98
C ALA A 31 5.33 -7.54 11.42
N ALA A 32 6.25 -7.47 12.38
CA ALA A 32 5.93 -7.70 13.80
C ALA A 32 4.91 -6.69 14.35
N ALA A 33 4.99 -5.42 13.93
CA ALA A 33 4.01 -4.41 14.31
C ALA A 33 2.61 -4.71 13.73
N ILE A 34 2.52 -5.14 12.47
CA ILE A 34 1.26 -5.56 11.84
C ILE A 34 0.68 -6.78 12.57
N ASP A 35 1.49 -7.79 12.86
CA ASP A 35 1.04 -9.00 13.58
C ASP A 35 0.47 -8.68 14.97
N ALA A 36 1.09 -7.73 15.69
CA ALA A 36 0.63 -7.27 16.99
C ALA A 36 -0.68 -6.45 16.90
N LEU A 37 -0.84 -5.63 15.85
CA LEU A 37 -2.02 -4.80 15.64
C LEU A 37 -3.23 -5.57 15.10
N LEU A 38 -2.99 -6.58 14.26
CA LEU A 38 -4.00 -7.30 13.52
C LEU A 38 -3.93 -8.82 13.81
N PRO A 39 -3.93 -9.29 15.06
CA PRO A 39 -3.75 -10.70 15.35
C PRO A 39 -4.88 -11.55 14.74
N PHE A 40 -4.56 -12.78 14.32
CA PHE A 40 -5.58 -13.73 13.87
C PHE A 40 -6.57 -14.00 15.00
N GLN A 41 -7.86 -13.83 14.70
CA GLN A 41 -8.94 -14.11 15.64
C GLN A 41 -9.61 -15.42 15.27
N THR A 42 -9.51 -16.40 16.17
CA THR A 42 -10.27 -17.65 16.06
C THR A 42 -11.76 -17.32 16.17
N ALA A 43 -12.59 -18.03 15.41
CA ALA A 43 -14.03 -17.84 15.47
C ALA A 43 -14.59 -18.27 16.83
N GLU A 44 -15.51 -17.49 17.38
CA GLU A 44 -16.34 -17.90 18.52
C GLU A 44 -17.29 -19.04 18.13
N PRO A 45 -17.82 -19.83 19.09
CA PRO A 45 -18.79 -20.88 18.79
C PRO A 45 -19.97 -20.36 17.96
N GLY A 46 -20.18 -20.97 16.78
CA GLY A 46 -21.25 -20.58 15.84
C GLY A 46 -20.89 -19.46 14.86
N GLN A 47 -19.66 -18.96 14.86
CA GLN A 47 -19.17 -17.98 13.87
C GLN A 47 -18.23 -18.62 12.86
N ALA A 48 -18.19 -18.07 11.65
CA ALA A 48 -17.16 -18.39 10.68
C ALA A 48 -15.86 -17.63 11.03
N PRO A 49 -14.68 -18.27 10.91
CA PRO A 49 -13.39 -17.61 11.11
C PRO A 49 -13.19 -16.44 10.14
N ARG A 50 -12.58 -15.36 10.63
CA ARG A 50 -12.25 -14.19 9.82
C ARG A 50 -10.80 -14.29 9.34
N PHE A 51 -10.61 -14.74 8.11
CA PHE A 51 -9.28 -14.86 7.48
C PHE A 51 -8.75 -13.53 6.94
N ARG A 52 -9.58 -12.49 6.90
CA ARG A 52 -9.17 -11.12 6.57
C ARG A 52 -9.61 -10.21 7.70
N TYR A 53 -8.66 -9.43 8.22
CA TYR A 53 -8.91 -8.44 9.26
C TYR A 53 -8.23 -7.13 8.90
N GLY A 54 -8.99 -6.04 8.99
CA GLY A 54 -8.50 -4.69 8.79
C GLY A 54 -8.95 -3.82 9.96
N ALA A 55 -8.05 -3.56 10.90
CA ALA A 55 -8.17 -2.38 11.74
C ALA A 55 -7.62 -1.20 10.92
N THR A 56 -8.45 -0.74 9.98
CA THR A 56 -8.08 0.35 9.09
C THR A 56 -7.84 1.61 9.92
N CYS A 57 -6.80 2.36 9.57
CA CYS A 57 -6.52 3.71 10.10
C CYS A 57 -5.90 3.80 11.52
N ASN A 58 -5.22 2.77 12.04
CA ASN A 58 -4.43 2.95 13.27
C ASN A 58 -3.07 3.61 12.95
N TYR A 59 -2.97 4.92 13.21
CA TYR A 59 -1.87 5.79 12.77
C TYR A 59 -0.78 6.06 13.81
N TYR A 60 -0.81 5.39 14.97
CA TYR A 60 0.09 5.76 16.06
C TYR A 60 1.16 4.71 16.36
N GLU A 61 1.24 3.63 15.58
CA GLU A 61 2.33 2.68 15.70
C GLU A 61 3.60 3.28 15.05
N PRO A 62 4.67 3.55 15.84
CA PRO A 62 5.83 4.28 15.34
C PRO A 62 6.57 3.58 14.20
N THR A 63 6.68 2.24 14.25
CA THR A 63 7.39 1.46 13.23
C THR A 63 6.74 1.61 11.85
N LEU A 64 5.40 1.58 11.80
CA LEU A 64 4.63 1.78 10.59
C LEU A 64 4.70 3.23 10.12
N LEU A 65 4.67 4.20 11.04
CA LEU A 65 4.85 5.61 10.70
C LEU A 65 6.22 5.91 10.08
N ASP A 66 7.28 5.37 10.66
CA ASP A 66 8.65 5.54 10.17
C ASP A 66 8.81 4.90 8.78
N LEU A 67 8.19 3.74 8.58
CA LEU A 67 8.17 3.05 7.29
C LEU A 67 7.47 3.87 6.21
N ILE A 68 6.22 4.30 6.43
CA ILE A 68 5.45 5.02 5.39
C ILE A 68 6.03 6.41 5.10
N GLN A 69 6.67 7.04 6.09
CA GLN A 69 7.34 8.34 5.93
C GLN A 69 8.76 8.21 5.35
N HIS A 70 9.20 7.00 4.99
CA HIS A 70 10.53 6.82 4.44
C HIS A 70 10.71 7.70 3.17
N PRO A 71 11.75 8.56 3.09
CA PRO A 71 11.88 9.59 2.04
C PRO A 71 11.83 9.04 0.61
N PHE A 72 12.25 7.80 0.42
CA PHE A 72 12.13 7.11 -0.86
C PHE A 72 10.71 7.12 -1.43
N PHE A 73 9.68 6.88 -0.61
CA PHE A 73 8.30 6.82 -1.09
C PHE A 73 7.80 8.19 -1.54
N GLU A 74 8.14 9.25 -0.79
CA GLU A 74 7.83 10.62 -1.18
C GLU A 74 8.50 10.99 -2.52
N GLU A 75 9.79 10.67 -2.68
CA GLU A 75 10.52 10.97 -3.92
C GLU A 75 9.97 10.20 -5.14
N VAL A 76 9.52 8.97 -4.94
CA VAL A 76 8.83 8.20 -5.98
C VAL A 76 7.49 8.87 -6.32
N ALA A 77 6.69 9.22 -5.31
CA ALA A 77 5.37 9.82 -5.50
C ALA A 77 5.45 11.20 -6.17
N LYS A 78 6.40 12.06 -5.81
CA LYS A 78 6.64 13.36 -6.46
C LYS A 78 6.86 13.21 -7.98
N ARG A 79 7.66 12.22 -8.38
CA ARG A 79 7.93 11.95 -9.80
C ARG A 79 6.74 11.38 -10.54
N VAL A 80 6.04 10.43 -9.91
CA VAL A 80 4.84 9.82 -10.46
C VAL A 80 3.75 10.86 -10.67
N LEU A 81 3.50 11.72 -9.68
CA LEU A 81 2.43 12.73 -9.69
C LEU A 81 2.86 14.08 -10.27
N ARG A 82 4.13 14.26 -10.64
CA ARG A 82 4.70 15.52 -11.15
C ARG A 82 4.44 16.68 -10.19
N ALA A 83 4.61 16.44 -8.90
CA ALA A 83 4.29 17.37 -7.82
C ALA A 83 5.54 17.70 -6.99
N ASP A 84 5.57 18.91 -6.44
CA ASP A 84 6.67 19.36 -5.57
C ASP A 84 6.51 18.89 -4.12
N ALA A 85 5.28 18.52 -3.71
CA ALA A 85 4.95 18.06 -2.37
C ALA A 85 3.86 16.98 -2.41
N ILE A 86 3.96 16.00 -1.52
CA ILE A 86 3.03 14.88 -1.39
C ILE A 86 2.44 14.87 0.01
N ARG A 87 1.17 14.51 0.11
CA ARG A 87 0.49 14.31 1.40
C ARG A 87 -0.22 12.96 1.37
N PHE A 88 -0.14 12.23 2.47
CA PHE A 88 -0.98 11.04 2.63
C PHE A 88 -2.44 11.46 2.81
N PHE A 89 -3.31 10.89 1.98
CA PHE A 89 -4.75 11.05 2.14
C PHE A 89 -5.30 10.05 3.17
N GLN A 90 -4.99 8.76 2.97
CA GLN A 90 -5.24 7.71 3.96
C GLN A 90 -4.20 6.60 3.83
N THR A 91 -4.09 5.77 4.86
CA THR A 91 -3.44 4.46 4.79
C THR A 91 -4.40 3.39 5.28
N ALA A 92 -4.24 2.18 4.77
CA ALA A 92 -4.95 1.01 5.24
C ALA A 92 -3.93 -0.11 5.47
N ILE A 93 -4.00 -0.72 6.66
CA ILE A 93 -3.27 -1.95 6.98
C ILE A 93 -4.25 -3.11 6.96
N LEU A 94 -3.87 -4.19 6.31
CA LEU A 94 -4.69 -5.39 6.18
C LEU A 94 -3.81 -6.61 6.45
N ALA A 95 -4.35 -7.58 7.17
CA ALA A 95 -3.77 -8.91 7.30
C ALA A 95 -4.70 -9.93 6.62
N SER A 96 -4.11 -10.80 5.81
CA SER A 96 -4.80 -11.94 5.21
C SER A 96 -4.09 -13.22 5.63
N TYR A 97 -4.84 -14.12 6.25
CA TYR A 97 -4.34 -15.40 6.74
C TYR A 97 -4.66 -16.52 5.74
N PRO A 98 -3.85 -17.58 5.69
CA PRO A 98 -4.21 -18.77 4.94
C PRO A 98 -5.60 -19.26 5.34
N HIS A 99 -6.45 -19.50 4.34
CA HIS A 99 -7.76 -20.13 4.51
C HIS A 99 -7.63 -21.55 3.96
N PRO A 100 -7.33 -22.55 4.82
CA PRO A 100 -7.21 -23.93 4.39
C PRO A 100 -8.48 -24.36 3.68
N GLU A 101 -8.34 -25.18 2.63
CA GLU A 101 -9.48 -25.75 1.86
C GLU A 101 -10.25 -24.74 0.99
N SER A 102 -9.89 -23.45 1.01
CA SER A 102 -10.44 -22.45 0.09
C SER A 102 -9.77 -22.53 -1.29
N GLU A 103 -10.58 -22.43 -2.35
CA GLU A 103 -10.05 -22.18 -3.70
C GLU A 103 -9.47 -20.76 -3.78
N PHE A 104 -8.37 -20.62 -4.51
CA PHE A 104 -7.80 -19.30 -4.81
C PHE A 104 -8.74 -18.52 -5.72
N SER A 105 -9.11 -17.32 -5.30
CA SER A 105 -9.91 -16.38 -6.10
C SER A 105 -9.45 -14.96 -5.87
N TYR A 106 -9.74 -14.09 -6.85
CA TYR A 106 -9.51 -12.65 -6.76
C TYR A 106 -10.66 -11.92 -7.44
N ASP A 107 -10.86 -10.66 -7.03
CA ASP A 107 -11.77 -9.73 -7.67
C ASP A 107 -10.98 -8.53 -8.21
N GLN A 108 -11.51 -7.86 -9.22
CA GLN A 108 -10.88 -6.71 -9.86
C GLN A 108 -11.73 -5.47 -9.66
N HIS A 109 -11.11 -4.38 -9.21
CA HIS A 109 -11.74 -3.07 -9.16
C HIS A 109 -10.74 -1.99 -9.57
N THR A 110 -11.25 -0.78 -9.78
CA THR A 110 -10.45 0.41 -10.03
C THR A 110 -10.69 1.38 -8.89
N ASP A 111 -9.63 1.79 -8.20
CA ASP A 111 -9.73 2.69 -7.05
C ASP A 111 -10.16 4.11 -7.46
N ILE A 112 -9.60 4.62 -8.56
CA ILE A 112 -9.81 6.00 -9.03
C ILE A 112 -9.90 6.02 -10.56
N GLN A 113 -10.81 6.83 -11.08
CA GLN A 113 -10.92 7.14 -12.51
C GLN A 113 -10.64 8.62 -12.72
N TYR A 114 -9.89 8.95 -13.76
CA TYR A 114 -9.52 10.32 -14.11
C TYR A 114 -9.47 10.49 -15.61
N SER A 115 -9.57 11.74 -16.08
CA SER A 115 -9.50 12.03 -17.51
C SER A 115 -8.05 12.00 -18.03
N LEU A 116 -7.90 11.91 -19.36
CA LEU A 116 -6.58 12.06 -19.99
C LEU A 116 -5.98 13.46 -19.77
N GLU A 117 -6.84 14.48 -19.60
CA GLU A 117 -6.41 15.85 -19.27
C GLU A 117 -5.82 15.90 -17.87
N ASP A 118 -6.50 15.30 -16.89
CA ASP A 118 -6.04 15.22 -15.50
C ASP A 118 -4.74 14.43 -15.37
N TRP A 119 -4.60 13.37 -16.15
CA TRP A 119 -3.38 12.58 -16.24
C TRP A 119 -2.20 13.36 -16.84
N ALA A 120 -2.46 14.22 -17.82
CA ALA A 120 -1.46 15.00 -18.51
C ALA A 120 -1.01 16.26 -17.74
N ALA A 121 -1.81 16.70 -16.77
CA ALA A 121 -1.55 17.89 -15.96
C ALA A 121 -0.25 17.83 -15.14
N THR A 122 0.24 19.00 -14.72
CA THR A 122 1.37 19.18 -13.81
C THR A 122 0.97 20.14 -12.68
N PRO A 123 0.84 19.67 -11.43
CA PRO A 123 0.85 18.25 -11.02
C PRO A 123 -0.32 17.48 -11.64
N ARG A 124 -0.21 16.14 -11.71
CA ARG A 124 -1.31 15.29 -12.16
C ARG A 124 -2.49 15.43 -11.21
N ARG A 125 -3.71 15.50 -11.75
CA ARG A 125 -4.95 15.69 -10.98
C ARG A 125 -5.65 14.35 -10.73
N ILE A 126 -4.94 13.44 -10.08
CA ILE A 126 -5.42 12.10 -9.74
C ILE A 126 -5.88 12.17 -8.27
N VAL A 127 -7.16 12.45 -8.06
CA VAL A 127 -7.79 12.57 -6.73
C VAL A 127 -9.04 11.73 -6.68
#